data_AF-A0A969BVW5-F1
#
_entry.id   AF-A0A969BVW5-F1
#
_cell.length_a   1.000
_cell.length_b   1.000
_cell.length_c   1.000
_cell.angle_alpha   90.00
_cell.angle_beta   90.00
_cell.angle_gamma   90.00
#
_symmetry.space_group_name_H-M   'P 1'
#
loop_
_entity.id
_entity.type
_entity.pdbx_description
1 polymer ?
#
loop_
_entity_poly.entity_id
_entity_poly.type
_entity_poly.pdbx_seq_one_letter_code
_entity_poly.pdbx_strand_id
1 'polypeptide(L)'
;MGWLEILPNTITRKFRRFPSLFDSPKTVMEGFAQLFRRFADSTIVVSYSSNGIPHKTQLAYLLSQYKTRVEVHECDHRYSFGTQTRQNQNAVKEYLFIGT
;
A
#
# COMPACT_ATOMS: atom_id res chain seq x y z
N MET A 1 -6.99 19.07 -17.06
CA MET A 1 -5.84 18.16 -17.12
C MET A 1 -4.76 18.84 -17.95
N GLY A 2 -3.56 19.01 -17.41
CA GLY A 2 -2.42 19.57 -18.13
C GLY A 2 -1.70 18.53 -18.99
N TRP A 3 -0.91 18.99 -19.95
CA TRP A 3 -0.09 18.14 -20.81
C TRP A 3 0.97 17.36 -20.02
N LEU A 4 1.30 16.15 -20.49
CA LEU A 4 2.33 15.29 -19.90
C LEU A 4 3.73 15.89 -20.13
N GLU A 5 4.40 16.32 -19.07
CA GLU A 5 5.76 16.86 -19.12
C GLU A 5 6.81 15.73 -19.03
N ILE A 6 7.63 15.57 -20.08
CA ILE A 6 8.74 14.62 -20.14
C ILE A 6 10.03 15.31 -19.67
N LEU A 7 10.79 14.68 -18.78
CA LEU A 7 12.07 15.17 -18.26
C LEU A 7 13.23 14.73 -19.19
N PRO A 8 13.76 15.64 -20.03
CA PRO A 8 14.74 15.28 -21.07
C PRO A 8 16.12 14.93 -20.50
N ASN A 9 16.41 15.36 -19.28
CA ASN A 9 17.67 15.13 -18.55
C ASN A 9 17.74 13.76 -17.86
N THR A 10 16.71 12.92 -17.99
CA THR A 10 16.73 11.55 -17.47
C THR A 10 16.94 10.55 -18.61
N ILE A 11 17.81 9.55 -18.38
CA ILE A 11 18.15 8.54 -19.40
C ILE A 11 16.88 7.82 -19.89
N THR A 12 15.96 7.50 -18.99
CA THR A 12 14.70 6.79 -19.31
C THR A 12 13.55 7.72 -19.71
N ARG A 13 13.81 9.00 -20.03
CA ARG A 13 12.77 9.99 -20.41
C ARG A 13 11.55 9.96 -19.48
N LYS A 14 11.80 10.02 -18.17
CA LYS A 14 10.75 9.95 -17.15
C LYS A 14 9.77 11.11 -17.33
N PHE A 15 8.48 10.86 -17.10
CA PHE A 15 7.53 11.94 -16.92
C PHE A 15 7.71 12.57 -15.53
N ARG A 16 7.32 13.84 -15.38
CA ARG A 16 7.28 14.48 -14.05
C ARG A 16 6.32 13.69 -13.14
N ARG A 17 6.80 13.34 -11.94
CA ARG A 17 6.02 12.59 -10.94
C ARG A 17 4.72 13.33 -10.62
N PHE A 18 3.60 12.62 -10.66
CA PHE A 18 2.33 13.13 -10.17
C PHE A 18 2.29 13.03 -8.65
N PRO A 19 1.83 14.08 -7.94
CA PRO A 19 1.63 13.99 -6.51
C PRO A 19 0.61 12.89 -6.20
N SER A 20 0.96 12.01 -5.27
CA SER A 20 0.11 10.92 -4.82
C SER A 20 -0.04 10.96 -3.30
N LEU A 21 -1.23 10.61 -2.80
CA LEU A 21 -1.47 10.46 -1.37
C LEU A 21 -0.62 9.34 -0.75
N PHE A 22 -0.08 8.45 -1.57
CA PHE A 22 0.84 7.39 -1.13
C PHE A 22 2.31 7.84 -1.06
N ASP A 23 2.61 9.10 -1.35
CA ASP A 23 3.98 9.63 -1.33
C ASP A 23 4.50 9.93 0.09
N SER A 24 3.62 10.05 1.08
CA SER A 24 3.96 10.43 2.45
C SER A 24 3.16 9.65 3.49
N PRO A 25 3.78 9.23 4.61
CA PRO A 25 3.08 8.64 5.76
C PRO A 25 1.96 9.52 6.31
N LYS A 26 2.05 10.85 6.12
CA LYS A 26 1.01 11.80 6.58
C LYS A 26 -0.27 11.73 5.74
N THR A 27 -0.17 11.34 4.48
CA THR A 27 -1.29 11.34 3.52
C THR A 27 -1.78 9.94 3.17
N VAL A 28 -1.00 8.90 3.50
CA VAL A 28 -1.30 7.52 3.09
C VAL A 28 -2.61 7.00 3.69
N MET A 29 -2.95 7.40 4.92
CA MET A 29 -4.23 7.06 5.56
C MET A 29 -5.42 7.57 4.73
N GLU A 30 -5.34 8.81 4.26
CA GLU A 30 -6.37 9.41 3.41
C GLU A 30 -6.41 8.72 2.03
N GLY A 31 -5.23 8.41 1.47
CA GLY A 31 -5.12 7.67 0.22
C GLY A 31 -5.86 6.33 0.26
N PHE A 32 -5.68 5.55 1.33
CA PHE A 32 -6.43 4.30 1.53
C PHE A 32 -7.92 4.53 1.73
N ALA A 33 -8.31 5.53 2.52
CA ALA A 33 -9.73 5.84 2.73
C ALA A 33 -10.45 6.19 1.41
N GLN A 34 -9.82 7.01 0.56
CA GLN A 34 -10.36 7.36 -0.76
C GLN A 34 -10.41 6.15 -1.69
N LEU A 35 -9.37 5.30 -1.65
CA LEU A 35 -9.31 4.08 -2.46
C LEU A 35 -10.43 3.10 -2.09
N PHE A 36 -10.60 2.80 -0.80
CA PHE A 36 -11.64 1.88 -0.33
C PHE A 36 -13.04 2.41 -0.60
N ARG A 37 -13.27 3.72 -0.40
CA ARG A 37 -14.53 4.36 -0.76
C ARG A 37 -14.86 4.19 -2.24
N ARG A 38 -13.87 4.36 -3.13
CA ARG A 38 -14.07 4.23 -4.58
C ARG A 38 -14.52 2.83 -4.99
N PHE A 39 -14.07 1.81 -4.28
CA PHE A 39 -14.39 0.40 -4.55
C PHE A 39 -15.34 -0.20 -3.51
N ALA A 40 -16.13 0.64 -2.82
CA ALA A 40 -17.01 0.20 -1.74
C ALA A 40 -18.04 -0.86 -2.21
N ASP A 41 -18.46 -0.81 -3.47
CA ASP A 41 -19.45 -1.76 -4.03
C ASP A 41 -18.82 -3.07 -4.56
N SER A 42 -17.50 -3.27 -4.40
CA SER A 42 -16.77 -4.46 -4.90
C SER A 42 -16.07 -5.19 -3.76
N THR A 43 -15.85 -6.50 -3.85
CA THR A 43 -14.95 -7.18 -2.90
C THR A 43 -13.55 -6.59 -3.00
N ILE A 44 -12.97 -6.19 -1.86
CA ILE A 44 -11.63 -5.61 -1.79
C ILE A 44 -10.69 -6.64 -1.17
N VAL A 45 -9.61 -6.96 -1.90
CA VAL A 45 -8.53 -7.80 -1.40
C VAL A 45 -7.25 -6.97 -1.34
N VAL A 46 -6.62 -6.89 -0.17
CA VAL A 46 -5.37 -6.13 0.02
C VAL A 46 -4.29 -7.09 0.51
N SER A 47 -3.26 -7.28 -0.32
CA SER A 47 -1.99 -7.89 0.11
C SER A 47 -1.10 -6.81 0.69
N TYR A 48 -0.57 -7.03 1.89
CA TYR A 48 0.09 -5.99 2.64
C TYR A 48 1.13 -6.52 3.64
N SER A 49 2.31 -5.92 3.67
CA SER A 49 3.40 -6.35 4.56
C SER A 49 3.32 -5.67 5.94
N SER A 50 3.79 -6.36 6.99
CA SER A 50 3.71 -5.86 8.37
C SER A 50 4.55 -4.62 8.66
N ASN A 51 5.53 -4.33 7.82
CA ASN A 51 6.35 -3.12 7.89
C ASN A 51 5.71 -1.92 7.15
N GLY A 52 4.55 -2.10 6.51
CA GLY A 52 3.84 -1.05 5.80
C GLY A 52 3.23 0.01 6.75
N ILE A 53 2.98 1.20 6.19
CA ILE A 53 2.24 2.29 6.83
C ILE A 53 1.06 2.63 5.92
N PRO A 54 -0.21 2.48 6.37
CA PRO A 54 -0.67 2.26 7.75
C PRO A 54 -0.38 0.88 8.32
N HIS A 55 -0.42 0.74 9.65
CA HIS A 55 -0.32 -0.56 10.32
C HIS A 55 -1.59 -1.41 10.15
N LYS A 56 -1.49 -2.72 10.42
CA LYS A 56 -2.58 -3.69 10.28
C LYS A 56 -3.92 -3.21 10.86
N THR A 57 -3.93 -2.74 12.10
CA THR A 57 -5.15 -2.31 12.80
C THR A 57 -5.78 -1.08 12.15
N GLN A 58 -4.96 -0.14 11.68
CA GLN A 58 -5.41 1.06 10.98
C GLN A 58 -6.00 0.70 9.62
N LEU A 59 -5.35 -0.20 8.88
CA LEU A 59 -5.83 -0.63 7.57
C LEU A 59 -7.14 -1.43 7.68
N ALA A 60 -7.24 -2.33 8.66
CA ALA A 60 -8.49 -3.05 8.98
C ALA A 60 -9.61 -2.07 9.34
N TYR A 61 -9.33 -1.08 10.19
CA TYR A 61 -10.29 -0.05 10.57
C TYR A 61 -10.78 0.76 9.37
N LEU A 62 -9.87 1.18 8.48
CA LEU A 62 -10.24 1.91 7.27
C LEU A 62 -11.14 1.07 6.36
N LEU A 63 -10.81 -0.22 6.20
CA LEU A 63 -11.60 -1.13 5.37
C LEU A 63 -13.00 -1.38 5.98
N SER A 64 -13.10 -1.50 7.31
CA SER A 64 -14.38 -1.71 8.00
C SER A 64 -15.33 -0.53 7.93
N GLN A 65 -14.87 0.66 7.55
CA GLN A 65 -15.76 1.81 7.31
C GLN A 65 -16.62 1.63 6.04
N TYR A 66 -16.17 0.78 5.11
CA TYR A 66 -16.81 0.59 3.81
C TYR A 66 -17.29 -0.86 3.58
N LYS A 67 -16.94 -1.78 4.48
CA LYS A 67 -17.19 -3.22 4.36
C LYS A 67 -17.86 -3.77 5.60
N THR A 68 -18.93 -4.54 5.40
CA THR A 68 -19.67 -5.15 6.50
C THR A 68 -18.84 -6.23 7.18
N ARG A 69 -18.03 -6.95 6.41
CA ARG A 69 -17.14 -7.99 6.93
C ARG A 69 -15.72 -7.77 6.44
N VAL A 70 -14.78 -7.80 7.39
CA VAL A 70 -13.34 -7.71 7.14
C VAL A 70 -12.68 -8.92 7.77
N GLU A 71 -12.04 -9.74 6.94
CA GLU A 71 -11.20 -10.86 7.36
C GLU A 71 -9.74 -10.51 7.13
N VAL A 72 -8.88 -10.95 8.04
CA VAL A 72 -7.43 -10.74 7.93
C VAL A 72 -6.72 -12.06 8.16
N HIS A 73 -6.07 -12.58 7.13
CA HIS A 73 -5.17 -13.71 7.24
C HIS A 73 -3.74 -13.21 7.44
N GLU A 74 -2.97 -13.88 8.28
CA GLU A 74 -1.54 -13.62 8.45
C GLU A 74 -0.73 -14.84 8.02
N CYS A 75 0.42 -14.60 7.39
CA CYS A 75 1.41 -15.62 7.11
C CYS A 75 2.80 -15.07 7.45
N ASP A 76 3.62 -15.87 8.12
CA ASP A 76 5.02 -15.52 8.33
C ASP A 76 5.76 -15.63 7.00
N HIS A 77 6.42 -14.55 6.59
CA HIS A 77 7.17 -14.49 5.35
C HIS A 77 8.61 -14.07 5.61
N ARG A 78 9.55 -14.77 4.96
CA ARG A 78 10.96 -14.40 5.00
C ARG A 78 11.47 -14.10 3.60
N TYR A 79 11.75 -12.84 3.31
CA TYR A 79 12.38 -12.47 2.04
C TYR A 79 13.80 -13.03 1.99
N SER A 80 14.10 -13.81 0.95
CA SER A 80 15.42 -14.41 0.72
C SER A 80 16.39 -13.49 -0.03
N PHE A 81 15.95 -12.28 -0.39
CA PHE A 81 16.73 -11.36 -1.22
C PHE A 81 17.44 -10.31 -0.37
N GLY A 82 18.78 -10.39 -0.31
CA GLY A 82 19.63 -9.36 0.26
C GLY A 82 21.11 -9.74 0.26
N THR A 83 21.90 -9.14 -0.64
CA THR A 83 23.38 -9.23 -0.69
C THR A 83 24.06 -8.40 0.41
N GLN A 84 23.30 -7.81 1.34
CA GLN A 84 23.83 -6.98 2.43
C GLN A 84 23.69 -7.68 3.78
N THR A 85 24.82 -7.98 4.40
CA THR A 85 25.02 -8.65 5.69
C THR A 85 24.52 -7.89 6.93
N ARG A 86 23.88 -6.72 6.78
CA ARG A 86 23.68 -5.77 7.89
C ARG A 86 22.23 -5.44 8.28
N GLN A 87 21.20 -5.99 7.64
CA GLN A 87 19.81 -5.73 8.05
C GLN A 87 19.01 -7.03 8.27
N ASN A 88 18.82 -7.37 9.54
CA ASN A 88 18.03 -8.52 10.02
C ASN A 88 16.51 -8.23 10.02
N GLN A 89 15.97 -7.59 8.98
CA GLN A 89 14.52 -7.32 8.86
C GLN A 89 13.85 -8.16 7.75
N ASN A 90 14.44 -9.31 7.44
CA ASN A 90 13.93 -10.17 6.36
C ASN A 90 12.72 -10.99 6.78
N ALA A 91 12.46 -11.12 8.09
CA ALA A 91 11.28 -11.79 8.63
C ALA A 91 10.18 -10.74 8.86
N VAL A 92 9.10 -10.84 8.08
CA VAL A 92 7.91 -9.99 8.19
C VAL A 92 6.68 -10.89 8.28
N LYS A 93 5.55 -10.30 8.66
CA LYS A 93 4.25 -10.93 8.47
C LYS A 93 3.63 -10.34 7.22
N GLU A 94 3.15 -11.20 6.33
CA GLU A 94 2.31 -10.78 5.22
C GLU A 94 0.85 -10.93 5.63
N TYR A 95 0.06 -9.92 5.30
CA TYR A 95 -1.36 -9.85 5.58
C TYR A 95 -2.16 -9.92 4.29
N LEU A 96 -3.27 -10.66 4.34
CA LEU A 96 -4.30 -10.65 3.32
C LEU A 96 -5.61 -10.18 3.94
N PHE A 97 -5.99 -8.94 3.64
CA PHE A 97 -7.27 -8.36 4.04
C PHE A 97 -8.32 -8.69 2.98
N ILE A 98 -9.48 -9.18 3.38
CA ILE A 98 -10.62 -9.45 2.51
C ILE A 98 -11.82 -8.70 3.06
N GLY A 99 -12.29 -7.70 2.31
CA GLY A 99 -13.45 -6.89 2.64
C GLY A 99 -14.61 -7.19 1.68
N THR A 100 -15.70 -7.72 2.21
CA THR A 100 -16.95 -7.99 1.47
C THR A 100 -18.04 -7.03 1.90
#